data_AF-A0A2W4KPR6-F1
#
_entry.id   AF-A0A2W4KPR6-F1
#
_cell.length_a   1.000
_cell.length_b   1.000
_cell.length_c   1.000
_cell.angle_alpha   90.00
_cell.angle_beta   90.00
_cell.angle_gamma   90.00
#
_symmetry.space_group_name_H-M   'P 1'
#
loop_
_entity.id
_entity.type
_entity.pdbx_description
1 polymer ?
#
loop_
_entity_poly.entity_id
_entity_poly.type
_entity_poly.pdbx_seq_one_letter_code
_entity_poly.pdbx_strand_id
1 'polypeptide(L)'
;MNATEDKKKVGETLRGTKSEQLQGAAVNLVRNIPGLKQSVLSGVAILTRHETGYLQAKLKKEETKTAELTERCEELTSILASVSKHIEREQRANREVKNEAAAVRRVMFIEHQREQIKKHFPEYSKHLLPVDAFEKRVLDAVAEKTMPVIVLTHIQKTAGNSIIAYLRRCLTVERIAGIHEFEMAPREEIERAVADKFGQFDVLAGHIPFCRRVDQLTAPRDSLNISILREPVDRVVSLYYYLRANASWLGQGQTIIEEKISLEGFAGSGAYFDNHMVRMLCDVEPIAVPLGGCTREMLEQAKINIVKNFLMVGLTEEAPEFFALLARLFCFSLEDVPSENINKQRSSISSVPREALSAIAKHNSFDVELYEFVQKLWNVTSKNWLSLCRN
;
A
#
# COMPACT_ATOMS: atom_id res chain seq x y z
N MET A 1 -38.46 -1.71 -0.87
CA MET A 1 -39.91 -1.95 -0.94
C MET A 1 -40.21 -2.83 -2.15
N ASN A 2 -41.07 -3.83 -1.96
CA ASN A 2 -41.79 -4.62 -2.98
C ASN A 2 -41.02 -5.70 -3.79
N ALA A 3 -40.36 -6.65 -3.12
CA ALA A 3 -40.06 -7.96 -3.71
C ALA A 3 -40.50 -9.13 -2.82
N THR A 4 -40.60 -8.91 -1.52
CA THR A 4 -40.99 -9.91 -0.51
C THR A 4 -42.50 -10.02 -0.33
N GLU A 5 -43.26 -8.93 -0.49
CA GLU A 5 -44.74 -8.95 -0.44
C GLU A 5 -45.36 -9.62 -1.68
N ASP A 6 -44.77 -9.43 -2.87
CA ASP A 6 -45.28 -10.05 -4.11
C ASP A 6 -45.06 -11.56 -4.15
N LYS A 7 -43.96 -12.08 -3.60
CA LYS A 7 -43.74 -13.53 -3.53
C LYS A 7 -44.66 -14.24 -2.53
N LYS A 8 -45.05 -13.54 -1.44
CA LYS A 8 -45.99 -14.08 -0.44
C LYS A 8 -47.42 -14.13 -1.00
N LYS A 9 -47.88 -13.06 -1.68
CA LYS A 9 -49.19 -13.02 -2.37
C LYS A 9 -49.28 -14.01 -3.54
N VAL A 10 -48.22 -14.17 -4.33
CA VAL A 10 -48.19 -15.13 -5.44
C VAL A 10 -48.18 -16.58 -4.93
N GLY A 11 -47.48 -16.86 -3.83
CA GLY A 11 -47.45 -18.17 -3.18
C GLY A 11 -48.78 -18.61 -2.56
N GLU A 12 -49.51 -17.69 -1.91
CA GLU A 12 -50.82 -17.96 -1.31
C GLU A 12 -51.92 -18.13 -2.36
N THR A 13 -51.90 -17.31 -3.42
CA THR A 13 -52.90 -17.36 -4.50
C THR A 13 -52.76 -18.62 -5.36
N LEU A 14 -51.53 -19.11 -5.59
CA LEU A 14 -51.25 -20.35 -6.34
C LEU A 14 -51.53 -21.63 -5.53
N ARG A 15 -51.46 -21.59 -4.19
CA ARG A 15 -51.70 -22.77 -3.32
C ARG A 15 -53.18 -23.05 -3.10
N GLY A 16 -54.01 -22.03 -2.92
CA GLY A 16 -55.46 -22.19 -2.82
C GLY A 16 -56.06 -22.75 -4.11
N THR A 17 -55.69 -22.16 -5.25
CA THR A 17 -56.22 -22.55 -6.57
C THR A 17 -55.79 -23.94 -7.02
N LYS A 18 -54.52 -24.36 -6.84
CA LYS A 18 -54.08 -25.72 -7.23
C LYS A 18 -54.63 -26.83 -6.33
N SER A 19 -54.77 -26.60 -5.02
CA SER A 19 -55.32 -27.60 -4.09
C SER A 19 -56.81 -27.82 -4.34
N GLU A 20 -57.58 -26.74 -4.54
CA GLU A 20 -59.00 -26.82 -4.88
C GLU A 20 -59.23 -27.41 -6.28
N GLN A 21 -58.38 -27.06 -7.26
CA GLN A 21 -58.41 -27.66 -8.59
C GLN A 21 -58.06 -29.15 -8.57
N LEU A 22 -57.10 -29.59 -7.76
CA LEU A 22 -56.74 -31.01 -7.63
C LEU A 22 -57.81 -31.82 -6.87
N GLN A 23 -58.42 -31.26 -5.83
CA GLN A 23 -59.58 -31.87 -5.17
C GLN A 23 -60.79 -31.96 -6.11
N GLY A 24 -61.09 -30.88 -6.85
CA GLY A 24 -62.15 -30.87 -7.85
C GLY A 24 -61.90 -31.86 -9.00
N ALA A 25 -60.65 -31.97 -9.46
CA ALA A 25 -60.25 -32.92 -10.49
C ALA A 25 -60.33 -34.37 -10.00
N ALA A 26 -59.87 -34.68 -8.79
CA ALA A 26 -59.95 -36.02 -8.21
C ALA A 26 -61.41 -36.46 -7.96
N VAL A 27 -62.26 -35.57 -7.43
CA VAL A 27 -63.70 -35.85 -7.23
C VAL A 27 -64.42 -36.05 -8.57
N ASN A 28 -64.07 -35.29 -9.61
CA ASN A 28 -64.62 -35.45 -10.95
C ASN A 28 -64.12 -36.74 -11.64
N LEU A 29 -62.85 -37.12 -11.44
CA LEU A 29 -62.30 -38.37 -12.00
C LEU A 29 -63.03 -39.60 -11.41
N VAL A 30 -63.32 -39.58 -10.11
CA VAL A 30 -64.00 -40.69 -9.42
C VAL A 30 -65.50 -40.72 -9.70
N ARG A 31 -66.15 -39.57 -9.98
CA ARG A 31 -67.55 -39.50 -10.43
C ARG A 31 -67.81 -40.12 -11.80
N ASN A 32 -66.80 -40.19 -12.66
CA ASN A 32 -66.92 -40.66 -14.05
C ASN A 32 -66.60 -42.16 -14.23
N ILE A 33 -66.41 -42.92 -13.15
CA ILE A 33 -66.20 -44.38 -13.21
C ILE A 33 -67.56 -45.08 -13.00
N PRO A 34 -68.11 -45.79 -14.01
CA PRO A 34 -69.40 -46.45 -13.89
C PRO A 34 -69.39 -47.55 -12.83
N GLY A 35 -70.31 -47.51 -11.86
CA GLY A 35 -70.49 -48.55 -10.84
C GLY A 35 -69.91 -48.26 -9.44
N LEU A 36 -69.30 -47.09 -9.21
CA LEU A 36 -68.86 -46.72 -7.87
C LEU A 36 -70.04 -46.28 -6.98
N LYS A 37 -70.26 -46.96 -5.84
CA LYS A 37 -71.30 -46.61 -4.86
C LYS A 37 -70.98 -45.29 -4.14
N GLN A 38 -72.03 -44.54 -3.80
CA GLN A 38 -71.95 -43.23 -3.14
C GLN A 38 -71.15 -43.21 -1.83
N SER A 39 -71.08 -44.35 -1.12
CA SER A 39 -70.25 -44.53 0.07
C SER A 39 -68.74 -44.46 -0.21
N VAL A 40 -68.27 -44.95 -1.37
CA VAL A 40 -66.86 -44.91 -1.79
C VAL A 40 -66.46 -43.49 -2.18
N LEU A 41 -67.32 -42.78 -2.93
CA LEU A 41 -67.13 -41.35 -3.24
C LEU A 41 -67.08 -40.49 -1.97
N SER A 42 -67.91 -40.79 -0.98
CA SER A 42 -67.93 -40.11 0.32
C SER A 42 -66.66 -40.40 1.12
N GLY A 43 -66.21 -41.66 1.15
CA GLY A 43 -64.98 -42.07 1.83
C GLY A 43 -63.73 -41.45 1.21
N VAL A 44 -63.63 -41.42 -0.13
CA VAL A 44 -62.54 -40.75 -0.84
C VAL A 44 -62.55 -39.26 -0.52
N ALA A 45 -63.69 -38.57 -0.59
CA ALA A 45 -63.78 -37.15 -0.28
C ALA A 45 -63.41 -36.82 1.19
N ILE A 46 -63.76 -37.69 2.14
CA ILE A 46 -63.37 -37.54 3.56
C ILE A 46 -61.86 -37.73 3.74
N LEU A 47 -61.28 -38.77 3.13
CA LEU A 47 -59.83 -39.02 3.18
C LEU A 47 -59.04 -37.86 2.56
N THR A 48 -59.47 -37.36 1.39
CA THR A 48 -58.81 -36.20 0.76
C THR A 48 -58.92 -34.96 1.62
N ARG A 49 -60.08 -34.68 2.26
CA ARG A 49 -60.21 -33.54 3.18
C ARG A 49 -59.32 -33.68 4.41
N HIS A 50 -59.22 -34.87 4.99
CA HIS A 50 -58.40 -35.13 6.17
C HIS A 50 -56.90 -35.00 5.85
N GLU A 51 -56.44 -35.56 4.71
CA GLU A 51 -55.06 -35.40 4.24
C GLU A 51 -54.74 -33.94 3.88
N THR A 52 -55.64 -33.23 3.18
CA THR A 52 -55.46 -31.80 2.88
C THR A 52 -55.39 -30.95 4.15
N GLY A 53 -56.26 -31.20 5.14
CA GLY A 53 -56.24 -30.48 6.41
C GLY A 53 -54.97 -30.73 7.22
N TYR A 54 -54.49 -31.98 7.24
CA TYR A 54 -53.21 -32.34 7.86
C TYR A 54 -52.01 -31.64 7.18
N LEU A 55 -51.97 -31.62 5.84
CA LEU A 55 -50.93 -30.93 5.08
C LEU A 55 -50.98 -29.41 5.27
N GLN A 56 -52.15 -28.80 5.34
CA GLN A 56 -52.33 -27.37 5.63
C GLN A 56 -51.85 -27.00 7.04
N ALA A 57 -52.17 -27.82 8.04
CA ALA A 57 -51.68 -27.61 9.41
C ALA A 57 -50.15 -27.75 9.51
N LYS A 58 -49.58 -28.73 8.82
CA LYS A 58 -48.11 -28.92 8.74
C LYS A 58 -47.43 -27.74 8.02
N LEU A 59 -48.03 -27.25 6.93
CA LEU A 59 -47.55 -26.07 6.20
C LEU A 59 -47.57 -24.81 7.07
N LYS A 60 -48.67 -24.55 7.78
CA LYS A 60 -48.78 -23.41 8.70
C LYS A 60 -47.72 -23.46 9.81
N LYS A 61 -47.42 -24.65 10.33
CA LYS A 61 -46.36 -24.86 11.33
C LYS A 61 -44.96 -24.54 10.76
N GLU A 62 -44.68 -24.96 9.52
CA GLU A 62 -43.42 -24.62 8.84
C GLU A 62 -43.33 -23.12 8.49
N GLU A 63 -44.44 -22.47 8.15
CA GLU A 63 -44.50 -21.02 7.91
C GLU A 63 -44.23 -20.21 9.19
N THR A 64 -44.81 -20.60 10.33
CA THR A 64 -44.50 -20.00 11.64
C THR A 64 -43.03 -20.17 11.98
N LYS A 65 -42.48 -21.39 11.83
CA LYS A 65 -41.06 -21.67 12.08
C LYS A 65 -40.15 -20.85 11.16
N THR A 66 -40.54 -20.65 9.91
CA THR A 66 -39.80 -19.82 8.96
C THR A 66 -39.83 -18.33 9.36
N ALA A 67 -40.97 -17.85 9.86
CA ALA A 67 -41.09 -16.48 10.37
C ALA A 67 -40.21 -16.26 11.61
N GLU A 68 -40.26 -17.18 12.59
CA GLU A 68 -39.40 -17.15 13.78
C GLU A 68 -37.91 -17.19 13.41
N LEU A 69 -37.52 -18.03 12.44
CA LEU A 69 -36.15 -18.07 11.93
C LEU A 69 -35.74 -16.77 11.23
N THR A 70 -36.67 -16.12 10.52
CA THR A 70 -36.41 -14.84 9.83
C THR A 70 -36.19 -13.74 10.85
N GLU A 71 -37.05 -13.63 11.85
CA GLU A 71 -36.92 -12.69 12.98
C GLU A 71 -35.58 -12.92 13.72
N ARG A 72 -35.23 -14.18 13.98
CA ARG A 72 -33.94 -14.53 14.60
C ARG A 72 -32.74 -14.15 13.75
N CYS A 73 -32.82 -14.29 12.42
CA CYS A 73 -31.78 -13.84 11.48
C CYS A 73 -31.64 -12.31 11.48
N GLU A 74 -32.75 -11.56 11.57
CA GLU A 74 -32.73 -10.10 11.68
C GLU A 74 -32.08 -9.64 12.99
N GLU A 75 -32.44 -10.28 14.12
CA GLU A 75 -31.81 -10.04 15.42
C GLU A 75 -30.29 -10.31 15.38
N LEU A 76 -29.87 -11.46 14.84
CA LEU A 76 -28.45 -11.82 14.74
C LEU A 76 -27.69 -10.84 13.83
N THR A 77 -28.30 -10.38 12.75
CA THR A 77 -27.72 -9.37 11.85
C THR A 77 -27.52 -8.03 12.56
N SER A 78 -28.49 -7.61 13.38
CA SER A 78 -28.40 -6.41 14.22
C SER A 78 -27.27 -6.53 15.26
N ILE A 79 -27.17 -7.69 15.93
CA ILE A 79 -26.08 -7.98 16.89
C ILE A 79 -24.72 -7.94 16.19
N LEU A 80 -24.58 -8.59 15.02
CA LEU A 80 -23.36 -8.57 14.23
C LEU A 80 -22.95 -7.14 13.85
N ALA A 81 -23.90 -6.31 13.39
CA ALA A 81 -23.62 -4.90 13.08
C ALA A 81 -23.13 -4.13 14.32
N SER A 82 -23.73 -4.36 15.49
CA SER A 82 -23.30 -3.75 16.75
C SER A 82 -21.90 -4.20 17.18
N VAL A 83 -21.60 -5.50 17.07
CA VAL A 83 -20.27 -6.06 17.38
C VAL A 83 -19.22 -5.51 16.42
N SER A 84 -19.49 -5.46 15.12
CA SER A 84 -18.60 -4.86 14.13
C SER A 84 -18.28 -3.40 14.46
N LYS A 85 -19.30 -2.59 14.80
CA LYS A 85 -19.10 -1.19 15.22
C LYS A 85 -18.27 -1.05 16.49
N HIS A 86 -18.40 -1.98 17.44
CA HIS A 86 -17.57 -2.00 18.64
C HIS A 86 -16.12 -2.36 18.32
N ILE A 87 -15.89 -3.40 17.50
CA ILE A 87 -14.56 -3.77 17.01
C ILE A 87 -13.88 -2.59 16.28
N GLU A 88 -14.60 -1.90 15.40
CA GLU A 88 -14.08 -0.72 14.70
C GLU A 88 -13.65 0.41 15.65
N ARG A 89 -14.40 0.63 16.74
CA ARG A 89 -14.08 1.63 17.77
C ARG A 89 -12.82 1.26 18.55
N GLU A 90 -12.72 0.01 19.00
CA GLU A 90 -11.53 -0.49 19.71
C GLU A 90 -10.29 -0.45 18.81
N GLN A 91 -10.41 -0.88 17.56
CA GLN A 91 -9.34 -0.76 16.57
C GLN A 91 -8.93 0.70 16.35
N ARG A 92 -9.89 1.63 16.31
CA ARG A 92 -9.59 3.07 16.19
C ARG A 92 -8.83 3.60 17.40
N ALA A 93 -9.28 3.29 18.62
CA ALA A 93 -8.62 3.71 19.84
C ALA A 93 -7.17 3.16 19.91
N ASN A 94 -6.97 1.88 19.58
CA ASN A 94 -5.65 1.27 19.51
C ASN A 94 -4.75 1.97 18.47
N ARG A 95 -5.28 2.30 17.29
CA ARG A 95 -4.55 3.07 16.26
C ARG A 95 -4.13 4.45 16.76
N GLU A 96 -4.99 5.16 17.48
CA GLU A 96 -4.67 6.48 18.04
C GLU A 96 -3.50 6.38 19.02
N VAL A 97 -3.53 5.42 19.95
CA VAL A 97 -2.42 5.16 20.89
C VAL A 97 -1.12 4.79 20.17
N LYS A 98 -1.18 3.92 19.15
CA LYS A 98 0.00 3.59 18.33
C LYS A 98 0.58 4.82 17.63
N ASN A 99 -0.26 5.69 17.07
CA ASN A 99 0.17 6.90 16.37
C ASN A 99 0.86 7.88 17.33
N GLU A 100 0.33 8.07 18.53
CA GLU A 100 0.93 8.90 19.59
C GLU A 100 2.30 8.35 20.01
N ALA A 101 2.39 7.05 20.30
CA ALA A 101 3.65 6.40 20.64
C ALA A 101 4.68 6.51 19.50
N ALA A 102 4.24 6.35 18.26
CA ALA A 102 5.07 6.52 17.07
C ALA A 102 5.57 7.97 16.92
N ALA A 103 4.73 8.96 17.22
CA ALA A 103 5.11 10.38 17.18
C ALA A 103 6.24 10.71 18.16
N VAL A 104 6.13 10.25 19.41
CA VAL A 104 7.19 10.42 20.41
C VAL A 104 8.50 9.79 19.93
N ARG A 105 8.45 8.58 19.35
CA ARG A 105 9.64 7.92 18.78
C ARG A 105 10.28 8.72 17.65
N ARG A 106 9.48 9.37 16.80
CA ARG A 106 9.98 10.24 15.73
C ARG A 106 10.66 11.50 16.25
N VAL A 107 10.10 12.15 17.27
CA VAL A 107 10.75 13.30 17.93
C VAL A 107 12.12 12.91 18.47
N MET A 108 12.16 11.87 19.31
CA MET A 108 13.39 11.39 19.92
C MET A 108 14.44 10.98 18.87
N PHE A 109 14.01 10.32 17.79
CA PHE A 109 14.90 9.95 16.70
C PHE A 109 15.50 11.17 15.98
N ILE A 110 14.70 12.22 15.77
CA ILE A 110 15.16 13.43 15.10
C ILE A 110 16.07 14.26 15.99
N GLU A 111 15.80 14.36 17.29
CA GLU A 111 16.74 14.94 18.24
C GLU A 111 18.09 14.21 18.21
N HIS A 112 18.06 12.88 18.27
CA HIS A 112 19.26 12.06 18.14
C HIS A 112 20.00 12.33 16.82
N GLN A 113 19.30 12.32 15.68
CA GLN A 113 19.89 12.63 14.38
C GLN A 113 20.61 13.98 14.39
N ARG A 114 19.98 15.01 14.97
CA ARG A 114 20.55 16.36 15.03
C ARG A 114 21.83 16.40 15.85
N GLU A 115 21.87 15.72 16.98
CA GLU A 115 23.08 15.62 17.80
C GLU A 115 24.22 14.93 17.05
N GLN A 116 23.92 13.81 16.39
CA GLN A 116 24.92 13.07 15.61
C GLN A 116 25.40 13.87 14.39
N ILE A 117 24.51 14.60 13.71
CA ILE A 117 24.87 15.49 12.60
C ILE A 117 25.76 16.63 13.08
N LYS A 118 25.42 17.30 14.19
CA LYS A 118 26.28 18.36 14.77
C LYS A 118 27.67 17.83 15.11
N LYS A 119 27.77 16.60 15.60
CA LYS A 119 29.02 15.97 16.03
C LYS A 119 29.88 15.47 14.87
N HIS A 120 29.27 14.80 13.88
CA HIS A 120 29.98 14.07 12.83
C HIS A 120 29.99 14.79 11.48
N PHE A 121 29.10 15.76 11.29
CA PHE A 121 28.89 16.52 10.05
C PHE A 121 28.69 18.01 10.34
N PRO A 122 29.62 18.66 11.07
CA PRO A 122 29.45 20.04 11.55
C PRO A 122 29.18 21.04 10.41
N GLU A 123 29.74 20.81 9.22
CA GLU A 123 29.53 21.63 8.03
C GLU A 123 28.08 21.65 7.53
N TYR A 124 27.31 20.57 7.80
CA TYR A 124 25.90 20.47 7.45
C TYR A 124 24.95 20.92 8.58
N SER A 125 25.46 21.09 9.81
CA SER A 125 24.65 21.41 10.99
C SER A 125 23.86 22.73 10.86
N LYS A 126 24.39 23.71 10.13
CA LYS A 126 23.73 25.00 9.85
C LYS A 126 22.44 24.87 9.02
N HIS A 127 22.24 23.74 8.36
CA HIS A 127 21.05 23.49 7.53
C HIS A 127 19.92 22.80 8.30
N LEU A 128 20.19 22.33 9.53
CA LEU A 128 19.18 21.72 10.39
C LEU A 128 18.10 22.75 10.74
N LEU A 129 16.83 22.38 10.57
CA LEU A 129 15.70 23.23 10.97
C LEU A 129 15.72 23.50 12.49
N PRO A 130 15.15 24.60 13.01
CA PRO A 130 15.00 24.81 14.44
C PRO A 130 14.21 23.67 15.11
N VAL A 131 14.54 23.32 16.36
CA VAL A 131 13.89 22.21 17.10
C VAL A 131 12.41 22.50 17.27
N ASP A 132 12.06 23.71 17.68
CA ASP A 132 10.69 24.14 17.97
C ASP A 132 9.76 24.04 16.75
N ALA A 133 10.30 24.28 15.55
CA ALA A 133 9.54 24.15 14.30
C ALA A 133 9.23 22.67 13.98
N PHE A 134 10.08 21.75 14.42
CA PHE A 134 9.89 20.31 14.20
C PHE A 134 9.01 19.68 15.30
N GLU A 135 9.28 19.99 16.57
CA GLU A 135 8.46 19.53 17.69
C GLU A 135 7.02 19.99 17.54
N LYS A 136 6.80 21.27 17.17
CA LYS A 136 5.46 21.79 16.92
C LYS A 136 4.73 21.00 15.84
N ARG A 137 5.39 20.68 14.72
CA ARG A 137 4.82 19.87 13.64
C ARG A 137 4.41 18.47 14.12
N VAL A 138 5.28 17.80 14.87
CA VAL A 138 4.95 16.48 15.41
C VAL A 138 3.83 16.55 16.45
N LEU A 139 3.80 17.58 17.30
CA LEU A 139 2.75 17.78 18.30
C LEU A 139 1.40 18.15 17.67
N ASP A 140 1.38 19.00 16.64
CA ASP A 140 0.18 19.36 15.88
C ASP A 140 -0.40 18.11 15.18
N ALA A 141 0.44 17.27 14.56
CA ALA A 141 0.01 16.00 13.96
C ALA A 141 -0.57 15.00 14.98
N VAL A 142 0.00 14.96 16.19
CA VAL A 142 -0.55 14.18 17.32
C VAL A 142 -1.92 14.71 17.74
N ALA A 143 -2.06 16.04 17.84
CA ALA A 143 -3.33 16.69 18.22
C ALA A 143 -4.43 16.43 17.17
N GLU A 144 -4.08 16.39 15.89
CA GLU A 144 -5.01 16.10 14.79
C GLU A 144 -5.33 14.60 14.64
N LYS A 145 -4.68 13.73 15.42
CA LYS A 145 -4.84 12.26 15.36
C LYS A 145 -4.57 11.67 13.98
N THR A 146 -3.74 12.32 13.17
CA THR A 146 -3.37 11.83 11.83
C THR A 146 -1.91 11.39 11.81
N MET A 147 -1.63 10.33 11.04
CA MET A 147 -0.24 9.97 10.75
C MET A 147 0.30 10.96 9.71
N PRO A 148 1.57 11.40 9.77
CA PRO A 148 2.17 12.16 8.69
C PRO A 148 2.17 11.34 7.39
N VAL A 149 2.02 12.02 6.25
CA VAL A 149 2.13 11.40 4.93
C VAL A 149 3.58 10.98 4.69
N ILE A 150 3.80 9.71 4.36
CA ILE A 150 5.13 9.24 3.96
C ILE A 150 5.34 9.61 2.50
N VAL A 151 6.39 10.38 2.22
CA VAL A 151 6.80 10.70 0.85
C VAL A 151 8.02 9.86 0.53
N LEU A 152 7.86 8.86 -0.32
CA LEU A 152 8.96 8.00 -0.76
C LEU A 152 9.48 8.47 -2.11
N THR A 153 10.63 9.16 -2.11
CA THR A 153 11.44 9.37 -3.31
C THR A 153 12.07 8.03 -3.68
N HIS A 154 11.36 7.24 -4.49
CA HIS A 154 11.82 5.93 -4.94
C HIS A 154 12.84 6.15 -6.07
N ILE A 155 14.07 5.68 -5.86
CA ILE A 155 15.11 5.71 -6.89
C ILE A 155 15.15 4.35 -7.57
N GLN A 156 15.31 4.33 -8.90
CA GLN A 156 15.32 3.07 -9.64
C GLN A 156 16.41 2.12 -9.14
N LYS A 157 16.01 0.87 -8.92
CA LYS A 157 16.86 -0.26 -8.52
C LYS A 157 17.48 -0.16 -7.13
N THR A 158 16.87 0.58 -6.21
CA THR A 158 17.28 0.67 -4.80
C THR A 158 16.32 -0.04 -3.83
N ALA A 159 15.61 -1.08 -4.30
CA ALA A 159 14.60 -1.84 -3.53
C ALA A 159 13.34 -1.07 -3.11
N GLY A 160 13.01 0.07 -3.74
CA GLY A 160 11.79 0.81 -3.39
C GLY A 160 10.48 0.05 -3.63
N ASN A 161 10.42 -0.88 -4.61
CA ASN A 161 9.26 -1.77 -4.74
C ASN A 161 9.03 -2.63 -3.48
N SER A 162 10.10 -3.09 -2.82
CA SER A 162 9.99 -3.82 -1.54
C SER A 162 9.42 -2.93 -0.45
N ILE A 163 9.85 -1.66 -0.40
CA ILE A 163 9.34 -0.67 0.55
C ILE A 163 7.87 -0.38 0.30
N ILE A 164 7.47 -0.17 -0.95
CA ILE A 164 6.08 0.06 -1.33
C ILE A 164 5.23 -1.16 -0.98
N ALA A 165 5.69 -2.38 -1.27
CA ALA A 165 4.99 -3.61 -0.90
C ALA A 165 4.84 -3.76 0.62
N TYR A 166 5.89 -3.43 1.38
CA TYR A 166 5.85 -3.41 2.84
C TYR A 166 4.83 -2.40 3.37
N LEU A 167 4.90 -1.15 2.91
CA LEU A 167 3.97 -0.08 3.29
C LEU A 167 2.53 -0.45 2.94
N ARG A 168 2.29 -1.07 1.77
CA ARG A 168 0.96 -1.56 1.38
C ARG A 168 0.42 -2.52 2.42
N ARG A 169 1.20 -3.54 2.81
CA ARG A 169 0.76 -4.54 3.79
C ARG A 169 0.42 -3.90 5.14
N CYS A 170 1.30 -3.03 5.63
CA CYS A 170 1.10 -2.31 6.90
C CYS A 170 -0.17 -1.45 6.88
N LEU A 171 -0.49 -0.82 5.75
CA LEU A 171 -1.63 0.09 5.64
C LEU A 171 -2.95 -0.63 5.33
N THR A 172 -2.92 -1.74 4.58
CA THR A 172 -4.13 -2.52 4.22
C THR A 172 -4.82 -3.18 5.41
N VAL A 173 -4.09 -3.47 6.49
CA VAL A 173 -4.67 -4.05 7.71
C VAL A 173 -5.41 -3.01 8.55
N GLU A 174 -5.10 -1.72 8.39
CA GLU A 174 -5.48 -0.70 9.36
C GLU A 174 -6.25 0.50 8.79
N ARG A 175 -6.23 0.77 7.46
CA ARG A 175 -6.87 1.95 6.85
C ARG A 175 -7.40 1.70 5.43
N ILE A 176 -8.57 2.25 5.11
CA ILE A 176 -9.03 2.48 3.72
C ILE A 176 -8.30 3.74 3.19
N ALA A 177 -6.97 3.71 3.16
CA ALA A 177 -6.13 4.82 2.70
C ALA A 177 -5.04 4.29 1.74
N GLY A 178 -4.86 5.00 0.64
CA GLY A 178 -4.12 4.50 -0.53
C GLY A 178 -2.64 4.86 -0.52
N ILE A 179 -1.86 4.04 -1.22
CA ILE A 179 -0.57 4.45 -1.77
C ILE A 179 -0.83 4.98 -3.17
N HIS A 180 -0.38 6.21 -3.46
CA HIS A 180 -0.34 6.72 -4.83
C HIS A 180 1.10 6.63 -5.35
N GLU A 181 1.28 6.03 -6.53
CA GLU A 181 2.57 5.91 -7.19
C GLU A 181 2.64 6.84 -8.40
N PHE A 182 3.67 7.68 -8.46
CA PHE A 182 3.94 8.57 -9.59
C PHE A 182 5.19 8.10 -10.36
N GLU A 183 5.10 8.06 -11.68
CA GLU A 183 6.22 7.68 -12.56
C GLU A 183 6.71 8.91 -13.31
N MET A 184 7.73 9.60 -12.78
CA MET A 184 8.31 10.80 -13.38
C MET A 184 7.28 11.90 -13.74
N ALA A 185 6.09 11.89 -13.14
CA ALA A 185 4.99 12.83 -13.42
C ALA A 185 5.38 14.30 -13.14
N PRO A 186 5.00 15.26 -14.02
CA PRO A 186 5.21 16.69 -13.77
C PRO A 186 4.58 17.18 -12.47
N ARG A 187 5.12 18.25 -11.89
CA ARG A 187 4.66 18.76 -10.59
C ARG A 187 3.17 19.13 -10.60
N GLU A 188 2.67 19.70 -11.69
CA GLU A 188 1.27 20.11 -11.83
C GLU A 188 0.32 18.91 -11.85
N GLU A 189 0.76 17.77 -12.38
CA GLU A 189 -0.02 16.54 -12.34
C GLU A 189 -0.06 15.95 -10.93
N ILE A 190 1.06 15.96 -10.23
CA ILE A 190 1.14 15.55 -8.82
C ILE A 190 0.22 16.42 -7.98
N GLU A 191 0.27 17.74 -8.16
CA GLU A 191 -0.58 18.69 -7.45
C GLU A 191 -2.06 18.41 -7.66
N ARG A 192 -2.50 18.21 -8.91
CA ARG A 192 -3.89 17.81 -9.20
C ARG A 192 -4.27 16.50 -8.51
N ALA A 193 -3.43 15.48 -8.62
CA ALA A 193 -3.70 14.18 -8.02
C ALA A 193 -3.82 14.24 -6.48
N VAL A 194 -2.96 15.05 -5.84
CA VAL A 194 -2.99 15.27 -4.39
C VAL A 194 -4.19 16.11 -3.97
N ALA A 195 -4.56 17.15 -4.72
CA ALA A 195 -5.72 17.99 -4.44
C ALA A 195 -7.05 17.22 -4.59
N ASP A 196 -7.22 16.46 -5.68
CA ASP A 196 -8.46 15.73 -5.98
C ASP A 196 -8.78 14.63 -4.96
N LYS A 197 -7.73 14.06 -4.34
CA LYS A 197 -7.82 12.95 -3.39
C LYS A 197 -7.23 13.31 -2.03
N PHE A 198 -7.27 14.59 -1.70
CA PHE A 198 -6.66 15.12 -0.49
C PHE A 198 -7.18 14.38 0.76
N GLY A 199 -6.27 14.01 1.65
CA GLY A 199 -6.58 13.24 2.86
C GLY A 199 -6.77 11.73 2.68
N GLN A 200 -6.81 11.20 1.44
CA GLN A 200 -7.00 9.77 1.17
C GLN A 200 -5.67 8.99 1.08
N PHE A 201 -4.53 9.69 1.00
CA PHE A 201 -3.22 9.05 0.87
C PHE A 201 -2.43 9.13 2.17
N ASP A 202 -1.89 7.98 2.57
CA ASP A 202 -0.91 7.86 3.65
C ASP A 202 0.52 7.77 3.12
N VAL A 203 0.66 7.40 1.84
CA VAL A 203 1.94 7.30 1.15
C VAL A 203 1.83 7.90 -0.25
N LEU A 204 2.73 8.81 -0.56
CA LEU A 204 3.00 9.27 -1.91
C LEU A 204 4.38 8.72 -2.30
N ALA A 205 4.44 7.85 -3.29
CA ALA A 205 5.65 7.14 -3.67
C ALA A 205 5.90 7.22 -5.17
N GLY A 206 7.11 6.88 -5.58
CA GLY A 206 7.44 6.66 -6.99
C GLY A 206 8.70 7.38 -7.42
N HIS A 207 9.00 7.30 -8.71
CA HIS A 207 10.15 7.94 -9.33
C HIS A 207 9.90 9.44 -9.44
N ILE A 208 10.02 10.13 -8.30
CA ILE A 208 9.73 11.55 -8.12
C ILE A 208 11.00 12.25 -7.62
N PRO A 209 11.64 13.07 -8.47
CA PRO A 209 12.75 13.92 -8.05
C PRO A 209 12.35 14.83 -6.88
N PHE A 210 13.23 14.96 -5.89
CA PHE A 210 12.99 15.77 -4.70
C PHE A 210 12.68 17.23 -5.03
N CYS A 211 13.27 17.78 -6.10
CA CYS A 211 13.03 19.13 -6.59
C CYS A 211 11.54 19.45 -6.88
N ARG A 212 10.68 18.43 -7.05
CA ARG A 212 9.23 18.61 -7.25
C ARG A 212 8.46 18.95 -5.97
N ARG A 213 9.10 18.80 -4.82
CA ARG A 213 8.60 19.23 -3.51
C ARG A 213 7.21 18.70 -3.15
N VAL A 214 7.00 17.40 -3.37
CA VAL A 214 5.75 16.71 -3.02
C VAL A 214 5.43 16.81 -1.53
N ASP A 215 6.47 16.90 -0.70
CA ASP A 215 6.38 17.18 0.74
C ASP A 215 5.58 18.45 1.06
N GLN A 216 5.60 19.45 0.17
CA GLN A 216 4.91 20.73 0.36
C GLN A 216 3.44 20.69 -0.07
N LEU A 217 3.01 19.63 -0.77
CA LEU A 217 1.65 19.50 -1.30
C LEU A 217 0.70 18.78 -0.33
N THR A 218 1.20 18.28 0.80
CA THR A 218 0.43 17.45 1.73
C THR A 218 -0.38 18.24 2.77
N ALA A 219 -0.24 19.56 2.80
CA ALA A 219 -0.89 20.43 3.79
C ALA A 219 -2.43 20.32 3.73
N PRO A 220 -3.13 20.30 4.90
CA PRO A 220 -2.61 20.51 6.25
C PRO A 220 -1.85 19.35 6.90
N ARG A 221 -1.86 18.13 6.33
CA ARG A 221 -1.11 17.03 6.93
C ARG A 221 0.40 17.24 6.76
N ASP A 222 1.12 17.00 7.84
CA ASP A 222 2.57 16.92 7.77
C ASP A 222 3.04 15.76 6.89
N SER A 223 4.24 15.90 6.35
CA SER A 223 4.91 14.89 5.54
C SER A 223 6.30 14.55 6.08
N LEU A 224 6.71 13.30 5.85
CA LEU A 224 8.05 12.81 6.16
C LEU A 224 8.65 12.17 4.91
N ASN A 225 9.73 12.77 4.40
CA ASN A 225 10.44 12.22 3.27
C ASN A 225 11.32 11.04 3.70
N ILE A 226 11.26 9.97 2.93
CA ILE A 226 12.15 8.82 3.06
C ILE A 226 12.71 8.45 1.69
N SER A 227 13.90 7.86 1.68
CA SER A 227 14.47 7.25 0.48
C SER A 227 15.43 6.12 0.85
N ILE A 228 15.95 5.44 -0.15
CA ILE A 228 16.94 4.38 -0.01
C ILE A 228 17.88 4.44 -1.20
N LEU A 229 19.18 4.40 -0.91
CA LEU A 229 20.24 4.31 -1.90
C LEU A 229 20.69 2.86 -2.06
N ARG A 230 21.59 2.64 -3.02
CA ARG A 230 22.27 1.38 -3.26
C ARG A 230 23.69 1.68 -3.68
N GLU A 231 24.61 0.75 -3.48
CA GLU A 231 25.96 0.88 -4.02
C GLU A 231 25.86 1.26 -5.51
N PRO A 232 26.44 2.40 -5.93
CA PRO A 232 26.18 2.98 -7.24
C PRO A 232 26.47 2.04 -8.40
N VAL A 233 27.59 1.31 -8.37
CA VAL A 233 27.97 0.41 -9.46
C VAL A 233 26.97 -0.74 -9.54
N ASP A 234 26.62 -1.33 -8.40
CA ASP A 234 25.64 -2.40 -8.27
C ASP A 234 24.25 -1.95 -8.76
N ARG A 235 23.85 -0.71 -8.47
CA ARG A 235 22.61 -0.10 -8.98
C ARG A 235 22.60 -0.04 -10.50
N VAL A 236 23.68 0.44 -11.13
CA VAL A 236 23.78 0.56 -12.60
C VAL A 236 23.77 -0.80 -13.27
N VAL A 237 24.53 -1.76 -12.75
CA VAL A 237 24.50 -3.15 -13.24
C VAL A 237 23.07 -3.71 -13.13
N SER A 238 22.40 -3.48 -12.01
CA SER A 238 21.01 -3.91 -11.83
C SER A 238 20.04 -3.24 -12.79
N LEU A 239 20.28 -1.97 -13.15
CA LEU A 239 19.47 -1.23 -14.12
C LEU A 239 19.68 -1.77 -15.54
N TYR A 240 20.92 -1.95 -15.97
CA TYR A 240 21.26 -2.47 -17.29
C TYR A 240 20.55 -3.80 -17.59
N TYR A 241 20.69 -4.78 -16.69
CA TYR A 241 20.05 -6.07 -16.88
C TYR A 241 18.52 -6.00 -16.79
N TYR A 242 17.99 -5.11 -15.95
CA TYR A 242 16.55 -4.88 -15.90
C TYR A 242 16.02 -4.30 -17.22
N LEU A 243 16.63 -3.25 -17.75
CA LEU A 243 16.21 -2.65 -19.03
C LEU A 243 16.30 -3.67 -20.16
N ARG A 244 17.42 -4.39 -20.26
CA ARG A 244 17.63 -5.42 -21.28
C ARG A 244 16.62 -6.57 -21.18
N ALA A 245 16.29 -7.04 -19.97
CA ALA A 245 15.32 -8.11 -19.79
C ALA A 245 13.88 -7.71 -20.14
N ASN A 246 13.59 -6.40 -20.11
CA ASN A 246 12.26 -5.84 -20.36
C ASN A 246 12.22 -5.00 -21.65
N ALA A 247 13.11 -5.28 -22.59
CA ALA A 247 13.27 -4.54 -23.83
C ALA A 247 12.05 -4.59 -24.77
N SER A 248 11.13 -5.54 -24.57
CA SER A 248 9.90 -5.63 -25.37
C SER A 248 8.87 -4.54 -25.04
N TRP A 249 9.01 -3.85 -23.90
CA TRP A 249 8.12 -2.73 -23.54
C TRP A 249 8.83 -1.51 -22.94
N LEU A 250 10.16 -1.56 -22.76
CA LEU A 250 10.97 -0.41 -22.37
C LEU A 250 11.85 0.03 -23.53
N GLY A 251 11.62 1.24 -24.04
CA GLY A 251 12.40 1.81 -25.17
C GLY A 251 13.92 1.83 -24.90
N GLN A 252 14.34 2.15 -23.67
CA GLN A 252 15.75 2.10 -23.28
C GLN A 252 16.33 0.67 -23.40
N GLY A 253 15.53 -0.35 -23.06
CA GLY A 253 15.92 -1.74 -23.21
C GLY A 253 16.06 -2.14 -24.68
N GLN A 254 15.14 -1.67 -25.53
CA GLN A 254 15.21 -1.86 -26.98
C GLN A 254 16.49 -1.23 -27.56
N THR A 255 16.81 0.02 -27.18
CA THR A 255 18.06 0.69 -27.56
C THR A 255 19.29 -0.14 -27.18
N ILE A 256 19.34 -0.68 -25.95
CA ILE A 256 20.45 -1.51 -25.50
C ILE A 256 20.66 -2.74 -26.41
N ILE A 257 19.57 -3.39 -26.84
CA ILE A 257 19.65 -4.58 -27.69
C ILE A 257 20.02 -4.23 -29.13
N GLU A 258 19.34 -3.25 -29.72
CA GLU A 258 19.49 -2.88 -31.14
C GLU A 258 20.87 -2.27 -31.43
N GLU A 259 21.33 -1.38 -30.55
CA GLU A 259 22.66 -0.75 -30.65
C GLU A 259 23.77 -1.63 -30.06
N LYS A 260 23.43 -2.81 -29.52
CA LYS A 260 24.36 -3.77 -28.90
C LYS A 260 25.23 -3.14 -27.81
N ILE A 261 24.63 -2.26 -27.01
CA ILE A 261 25.32 -1.54 -25.93
C ILE A 261 25.80 -2.56 -24.90
N SER A 262 27.13 -2.63 -24.70
CA SER A 262 27.71 -3.44 -23.64
C SER A 262 27.47 -2.81 -22.26
N LEU A 263 27.64 -3.59 -21.19
CA LEU A 263 27.54 -3.04 -19.83
C LEU A 263 28.58 -1.93 -19.57
N GLU A 264 29.77 -2.03 -20.17
CA GLU A 264 30.80 -1.00 -20.11
C GLU A 264 30.36 0.28 -20.83
N GLY A 265 29.81 0.15 -22.05
CA GLY A 265 29.32 1.28 -22.85
C GLY A 265 28.02 1.90 -22.32
N PHE A 266 27.28 1.18 -21.48
CA PHE A 266 26.00 1.63 -20.94
C PHE A 266 26.12 2.90 -20.10
N ALA A 267 27.15 3.01 -19.26
CA ALA A 267 27.29 4.17 -18.35
C ALA A 267 27.54 5.51 -19.08
N GLY A 268 27.96 5.45 -20.34
CA GLY A 268 28.17 6.61 -21.21
C GLY A 268 27.15 6.73 -22.35
N SER A 269 26.09 5.92 -22.37
CA SER A 269 25.11 5.93 -23.46
C SER A 269 23.90 6.81 -23.16
N GLY A 270 23.17 7.22 -24.20
CA GLY A 270 21.90 7.96 -24.07
C GLY A 270 20.75 7.14 -23.46
N ALA A 271 20.92 5.83 -23.30
CA ALA A 271 19.97 4.95 -22.62
C ALA A 271 20.13 4.99 -21.08
N TYR A 272 21.08 5.76 -20.56
CA TYR A 272 21.46 5.82 -19.15
C TYR A 272 21.46 7.25 -18.60
N PHE A 273 21.12 7.39 -17.31
CA PHE A 273 21.22 8.64 -16.56
C PHE A 273 22.36 8.54 -15.54
N ASP A 274 23.45 9.26 -15.77
CA ASP A 274 24.60 9.31 -14.86
C ASP A 274 24.23 9.99 -13.54
N ASN A 275 24.85 9.58 -12.43
CA ASN A 275 24.63 10.19 -11.12
C ASN A 275 23.14 10.30 -10.74
N HIS A 276 22.37 9.25 -11.05
CA HIS A 276 20.91 9.26 -10.91
C HIS A 276 20.46 9.48 -9.47
N MET A 277 21.18 8.96 -8.46
CA MET A 277 20.81 9.19 -7.05
C MET A 277 20.97 10.66 -6.66
N VAL A 278 22.05 11.31 -7.09
CA VAL A 278 22.24 12.76 -6.91
C VAL A 278 21.13 13.55 -7.60
N ARG A 279 20.85 13.25 -8.88
CA ARG A 279 19.81 13.94 -9.66
C ARG A 279 18.43 13.84 -9.00
N MET A 280 18.10 12.68 -8.43
CA MET A 280 16.81 12.46 -7.76
C MET A 280 16.68 13.19 -6.42
N LEU A 281 17.80 13.61 -5.80
CA LEU A 281 17.80 14.18 -4.45
C LEU A 281 18.24 15.66 -4.40
N CYS A 282 18.77 16.20 -5.49
CA CYS A 282 19.08 17.63 -5.62
C CYS A 282 17.84 18.47 -5.99
N ASP A 283 17.99 19.79 -6.05
CA ASP A 283 16.90 20.73 -6.38
C ASP A 283 16.82 21.06 -7.88
N VAL A 284 17.50 20.29 -8.73
CA VAL A 284 17.48 20.48 -10.20
C VAL A 284 16.69 19.35 -10.85
N GLU A 285 15.80 19.70 -11.79
CA GLU A 285 15.01 18.71 -12.50
C GLU A 285 15.92 17.80 -13.37
N PRO A 286 15.87 16.46 -13.22
CA PRO A 286 16.79 15.55 -13.91
C PRO A 286 16.79 15.67 -15.43
N ILE A 287 15.62 15.92 -16.04
CA ILE A 287 15.50 16.02 -17.50
C ILE A 287 16.19 17.28 -18.07
N ALA A 288 16.39 18.32 -17.25
CA ALA A 288 17.04 19.55 -17.68
C ALA A 288 18.57 19.44 -17.72
N VAL A 289 19.14 18.36 -17.17
CA VAL A 289 20.58 18.19 -17.04
C VAL A 289 21.04 17.08 -17.99
N PRO A 290 21.86 17.37 -19.01
CA PRO A 290 22.32 16.36 -19.97
C PRO A 290 23.25 15.32 -19.31
N LEU A 291 23.56 14.24 -20.03
CA LEU A 291 24.55 13.24 -19.63
C LEU A 291 25.90 13.92 -19.35
N GLY A 292 26.50 13.63 -18.19
CA GLY A 292 27.75 14.25 -17.75
C GLY A 292 27.62 15.72 -17.31
N GLY A 293 26.40 16.27 -17.31
CA GLY A 293 26.10 17.61 -16.83
C GLY A 293 25.85 17.71 -15.31
N CYS A 294 25.88 16.59 -14.58
CA CYS A 294 25.78 16.60 -13.13
C CYS A 294 27.00 17.34 -12.53
N THR A 295 26.79 18.21 -11.53
CA THR A 295 27.86 19.04 -10.97
C THR A 295 28.11 18.76 -9.49
N ARG A 296 29.23 19.27 -8.99
CA ARG A 296 29.58 19.25 -7.55
C ARG A 296 28.51 19.95 -6.71
N GLU A 297 27.96 21.05 -7.20
CA GLU A 297 26.91 21.82 -6.53
C GLU A 297 25.63 21.00 -6.38
N MET A 298 25.28 20.19 -7.39
CA MET A 298 24.14 19.27 -7.32
C MET A 298 24.34 18.20 -6.25
N LEU A 299 25.56 17.64 -6.15
CA LEU A 299 25.91 16.69 -5.09
C LEU A 299 25.81 17.33 -3.70
N GLU A 300 26.37 18.52 -3.50
CA GLU A 300 26.26 19.21 -2.21
C GLU A 300 24.80 19.56 -1.88
N GLN A 301 24.00 19.96 -2.86
CA GLN A 301 22.57 20.19 -2.68
C GLN A 301 21.84 18.91 -2.26
N ALA A 302 22.15 17.76 -2.87
CA ALA A 302 21.58 16.48 -2.48
C ALA A 302 21.94 16.12 -1.02
N LYS A 303 23.20 16.30 -0.60
CA LYS A 303 23.62 16.06 0.80
C LYS A 303 22.88 16.99 1.78
N ILE A 304 22.76 18.28 1.45
CA ILE A 304 22.00 19.26 2.24
C ILE A 304 20.52 18.83 2.34
N ASN A 305 19.92 18.42 1.22
CA ASN A 305 18.53 18.00 1.18
C ASN A 305 18.28 16.78 2.07
N ILE A 306 19.18 15.79 2.03
CA ILE A 306 19.13 14.62 2.91
C ILE A 306 19.13 15.04 4.38
N VAL A 307 20.09 15.87 4.79
CA VAL A 307 20.22 16.33 6.18
C VAL A 307 19.03 17.16 6.65
N LYS A 308 18.48 17.99 5.76
CA LYS A 308 17.47 18.99 6.12
C LYS A 308 16.04 18.47 6.01
N ASN A 309 15.74 17.66 5.00
CA ASN A 309 14.35 17.40 4.56
C ASN A 309 13.95 15.93 4.65
N PHE A 310 14.89 14.99 4.82
CA PHE A 310 14.57 13.56 4.93
C PHE A 310 14.58 13.10 6.38
N LEU A 311 13.54 12.36 6.76
CA LEU A 311 13.53 11.61 8.02
C LEU A 311 14.67 10.58 8.02
N MET A 312 14.81 9.85 6.91
CA MET A 312 15.91 8.93 6.72
C MET A 312 16.15 8.61 5.25
N VAL A 313 17.42 8.39 4.92
CA VAL A 313 17.84 7.77 3.66
C VAL A 313 18.66 6.54 4.01
N GLY A 314 18.12 5.37 3.66
CA GLY A 314 18.73 4.07 3.95
C GLY A 314 19.68 3.59 2.86
N LEU A 315 20.21 2.39 3.06
CA LEU A 315 20.99 1.64 2.06
C LEU A 315 20.31 0.31 1.77
N THR A 316 20.29 -0.09 0.50
CA THR A 316 19.73 -1.38 0.05
C THR A 316 20.46 -2.55 0.71
N GLU A 317 21.76 -2.41 0.95
CA GLU A 317 22.60 -3.40 1.60
C GLU A 317 22.25 -3.59 3.10
N GLU A 318 21.55 -2.62 3.69
CA GLU A 318 21.12 -2.55 5.09
C GLU A 318 19.58 -2.52 5.17
N ALA A 319 18.90 -3.14 4.20
CA ALA A 319 17.45 -3.15 4.12
C ALA A 319 16.75 -3.70 5.38
N PRO A 320 17.23 -4.78 6.05
CA PRO A 320 16.63 -5.25 7.30
C PRO A 320 16.59 -4.17 8.39
N GLU A 321 17.69 -3.43 8.57
CA GLU A 321 17.79 -2.30 9.49
C GLU A 321 16.85 -1.16 9.08
N PHE A 322 16.74 -0.88 7.77
CA PHE A 322 15.82 0.12 7.24
C PHE A 322 14.36 -0.21 7.59
N PHE A 323 13.93 -1.46 7.36
CA PHE A 323 12.58 -1.90 7.72
C PHE A 323 12.36 -1.89 9.23
N ALA A 324 13.35 -2.30 10.03
CA ALA A 324 13.28 -2.25 11.49
C ALA A 324 13.12 -0.83 12.03
N LEU A 325 13.83 0.14 11.45
CA LEU A 325 13.68 1.54 11.83
C LEU A 325 12.33 2.09 11.39
N LEU A 326 11.90 1.83 10.16
CA LEU A 326 10.59 2.25 9.65
C LEU A 326 9.45 1.70 10.51
N ALA A 327 9.49 0.40 10.81
CA ALA A 327 8.53 -0.27 11.70
C ALA A 327 8.47 0.41 13.06
N ARG A 328 9.62 0.74 13.64
CA ARG A 328 9.70 1.39 14.95
C ARG A 328 9.17 2.82 14.94
N LEU A 329 9.46 3.60 13.89
CA LEU A 329 9.07 5.01 13.78
C LEU A 329 7.58 5.21 13.45
N PHE A 330 6.92 4.18 12.92
CA PHE A 330 5.51 4.23 12.54
C PHE A 330 4.64 3.18 13.24
N CYS A 331 5.20 2.39 14.16
CA CYS A 331 4.53 1.27 14.83
C CYS A 331 3.95 0.23 13.85
N PHE A 332 4.61 0.03 12.70
CA PHE A 332 4.25 -1.01 11.74
C PHE A 332 4.78 -2.39 12.17
N SER A 333 4.16 -3.45 11.66
CA SER A 333 4.61 -4.83 11.93
C SER A 333 5.86 -5.16 11.10
N LEU A 334 6.79 -5.93 11.67
CA LEU A 334 7.92 -6.50 10.94
C LEU A 334 7.55 -7.76 10.16
N GLU A 335 6.46 -8.43 10.53
CA GLU A 335 5.97 -9.64 9.85
C GLU A 335 5.52 -9.33 8.41
N ASP A 336 5.18 -8.07 8.14
CA ASP A 336 4.74 -7.60 6.83
C ASP A 336 5.90 -7.42 5.84
N VAL A 337 7.16 -7.48 6.29
CA VAL A 337 8.32 -7.33 5.40
C VAL A 337 8.30 -8.45 4.35
N PRO A 338 8.33 -8.12 3.04
CA PRO A 338 8.30 -9.14 2.00
C PRO A 338 9.54 -10.03 2.09
N SER A 339 9.31 -11.35 2.07
CA SER A 339 10.34 -12.38 2.15
C SER A 339 11.20 -12.50 0.89
N GLU A 340 10.97 -11.68 -0.14
CA GLU A 340 11.61 -11.83 -1.45
C GLU A 340 11.93 -10.49 -2.10
N ASN A 341 13.20 -10.30 -2.47
CA ASN A 341 13.62 -9.55 -3.67
C ASN A 341 15.12 -9.73 -3.98
N ILE A 342 15.68 -10.92 -3.69
CA ILE A 342 16.96 -11.31 -4.27
C ILE A 342 16.63 -11.81 -5.68
N ASN A 343 16.85 -10.97 -6.69
CA ASN A 343 16.68 -11.38 -8.08
C ASN A 343 17.63 -12.56 -8.38
N LYS A 344 17.13 -13.79 -8.26
CA LYS A 344 17.89 -15.05 -8.41
C LYS A 344 18.48 -15.24 -9.81
N GLN A 345 17.99 -14.49 -10.81
CA GLN A 345 18.50 -14.52 -12.19
C GLN A 345 19.63 -13.52 -12.44
N ARG A 346 20.06 -12.77 -11.43
CA ARG A 346 21.13 -11.79 -11.59
C ARG A 346 22.48 -12.50 -11.72
N SER A 347 23.22 -12.21 -12.80
CA SER A 347 24.67 -12.49 -12.84
C SER A 347 25.32 -11.82 -11.63
N SER A 348 26.02 -12.59 -10.79
CA SER A 348 26.74 -12.02 -9.65
C SER A 348 27.59 -10.84 -10.11
N ILE A 349 27.65 -9.75 -9.34
CA ILE A 349 28.54 -8.62 -9.68
C ILE A 349 29.99 -9.10 -9.86
N SER A 350 30.36 -10.22 -9.23
CA SER A 350 31.67 -10.88 -9.36
C SER A 350 31.96 -11.43 -10.77
N SER A 351 30.96 -11.56 -11.65
CA SER A 351 31.15 -11.98 -13.05
C SER A 351 31.25 -10.80 -14.02
N VAL A 352 31.18 -9.56 -13.54
CA VAL A 352 31.31 -8.35 -14.37
C VAL A 352 32.79 -7.99 -14.54
N PRO A 353 33.28 -7.72 -15.76
CA PRO A 353 34.67 -7.28 -15.98
C PRO A 353 35.03 -6.02 -15.19
N ARG A 354 36.27 -5.95 -14.68
CA ARG A 354 36.72 -4.82 -13.85
C ARG A 354 36.70 -3.49 -14.61
N GLU A 355 36.97 -3.55 -15.90
CA GLU A 355 36.96 -2.42 -16.82
C GLU A 355 35.56 -1.79 -16.86
N ALA A 356 34.51 -2.63 -16.98
CA ALA A 356 33.13 -2.18 -16.94
C ALA A 356 32.75 -1.57 -15.59
N LEU A 357 33.16 -2.18 -14.47
CA LEU A 357 32.92 -1.64 -13.13
C LEU A 357 33.59 -0.27 -12.95
N SER A 358 34.83 -0.12 -13.42
CA SER A 358 35.58 1.14 -13.35
C SER A 358 34.95 2.23 -14.23
N ALA A 359 34.49 1.89 -15.43
CA ALA A 359 33.78 2.82 -16.31
C ALA A 359 32.49 3.32 -15.65
N ILE A 360 31.69 2.40 -15.10
CA ILE A 360 30.46 2.73 -14.37
C ILE A 360 30.77 3.66 -13.20
N ALA A 361 31.75 3.33 -12.36
CA ALA A 361 32.14 4.15 -11.21
C ALA A 361 32.57 5.55 -11.63
N LYS A 362 33.35 5.68 -12.72
CA LYS A 362 33.81 6.97 -13.25
C LYS A 362 32.64 7.85 -13.70
N HIS A 363 31.67 7.28 -14.43
CA HIS A 363 30.48 8.02 -14.85
C HIS A 363 29.54 8.37 -13.68
N ASN A 364 29.66 7.68 -12.55
CA ASN A 364 28.79 7.85 -11.39
C ASN A 364 29.54 8.31 -10.14
N SER A 365 30.61 9.09 -10.33
CA SER A 365 31.51 9.50 -9.25
C SER A 365 30.81 10.32 -8.16
N PHE A 366 29.80 11.12 -8.50
CA PHE A 366 29.02 11.85 -7.50
C PHE A 366 28.02 10.96 -6.76
N ASP A 367 27.45 9.95 -7.43
CA ASP A 367 26.65 8.93 -6.73
C ASP A 367 27.50 8.11 -5.74
N VAL A 368 28.76 7.80 -6.09
CA VAL A 368 29.73 7.15 -5.18
C VAL A 368 29.96 8.00 -3.93
N GLU A 369 30.27 9.28 -4.11
CA GLU A 369 30.50 10.15 -2.96
C GLU A 369 29.23 10.39 -2.13
N LEU A 370 28.06 10.49 -2.78
CA LEU A 370 26.77 10.57 -2.08
C LEU A 370 26.51 9.30 -1.26
N TYR A 371 26.77 8.12 -1.83
CA TYR A 371 26.59 6.85 -1.14
C TYR A 371 27.48 6.74 0.09
N GLU A 372 28.77 7.10 -0.01
CA GLU A 372 29.68 7.11 1.13
C GLU A 372 29.25 8.09 2.23
N PHE A 373 28.74 9.27 1.84
CA PHE A 373 28.15 10.23 2.77
C PHE A 373 26.94 9.63 3.50
N VAL A 374 25.97 9.07 2.76
CA VAL A 374 24.77 8.44 3.34
C VAL A 374 25.13 7.25 4.21
N GLN A 375 26.11 6.43 3.84
CA GLN A 375 26.56 5.31 4.65
C GLN A 375 27.10 5.77 6.01
N LYS A 376 27.96 6.80 6.03
CA LYS A 376 28.46 7.37 7.28
C LYS A 376 27.31 7.95 8.11
N LEU A 377 26.40 8.70 7.49
CA LEU A 377 25.24 9.29 8.16
C LEU A 377 24.33 8.20 8.76
N TRP A 378 23.99 7.18 7.98
CA TRP A 378 23.17 6.03 8.38
C TRP A 378 23.75 5.29 9.58
N ASN A 379 25.06 5.08 9.60
CA ASN A 379 25.75 4.39 10.68
C ASN A 379 25.69 5.17 12.00
N VAL A 380 25.99 6.47 11.97
CA VAL A 380 26.03 7.29 13.20
C VAL A 380 24.64 7.71 13.68
N THR A 381 23.63 7.71 12.80
CA THR A 381 22.25 8.07 13.16
C THR A 381 21.36 6.83 13.31
N SER A 382 20.89 6.27 12.21
CA SER A 382 19.89 5.19 12.16
C SER A 382 20.32 3.92 12.87
N LYS A 383 21.52 3.39 12.56
CA LYS A 383 21.99 2.15 13.19
C LYS A 383 22.32 2.35 14.66
N ASN A 384 22.91 3.50 15.00
CA ASN A 384 23.18 3.85 16.40
C ASN A 384 21.88 3.97 17.20
N TRP A 385 20.87 4.65 16.67
CA TRP A 385 19.57 4.74 17.30
C TRP A 385 18.93 3.37 17.52
N LEU A 386 18.95 2.51 16.50
CA LEU A 386 18.41 1.15 16.59
C LEU A 386 19.11 0.32 17.67
N SER A 387 20.43 0.48 17.88
CA SER A 387 21.15 -0.24 18.93
C SER A 387 20.82 0.30 20.32
N LEU A 388 20.73 1.63 20.48
CA LEU A 388 20.30 2.27 21.74
C LEU A 388 18.89 1.83 22.15
N CYS A 389 18.03 1.59 21.16
CA CYS A 389 16.65 1.19 21.32
C CYS A 389 16.41 -0.28 21.69
N ARG A 390 17.45 -1.13 21.64
CA ARG A 390 17.41 -2.56 22.00
C ARG A 390 17.86 -2.82 23.44
N ASN A 391 18.55 -1.86 24.04
CA ASN A 391 18.87 -1.81 25.47
C ASN A 391 17.78 -1.03 26.21
#